data_AF-A0A061IYD6-F1
#
_entry.id   AF-A0A061IYD6-F1
#
_cell.length_a   1.000
_cell.length_b   1.000
_cell.length_c   1.000
_cell.angle_alpha   90.00
_cell.angle_beta   90.00
_cell.angle_gamma   90.00
#
_symmetry.space_group_name_H-M   'P 1'
#
loop_
_entity.id
_entity.type
_entity.pdbx_description
1 polymer ?
#
loop_
_entity_poly.entity_id
_entity_poly.type
_entity_poly.pdbx_seq_one_letter_code
_entity_poly.pdbx_strand_id
1 'polypeptide(L)'
;MSTSKESTVYFLTQACCGTIMALFRMGIVDPELYKDQLVVFFTRYLNNCWISLLRGDDNFVVSMYTAINHDHPNCVFKKLFELGTHAFPEQPPLELTKYAPDDPEQLEAARVEVSELLNLFFSERTPDNYWNHSCDTLSLEEERAIWTQNGCKSEDFFVLS
;
A
#
# COMPACT_ATOMS: atom_id res chain seq x y z
N MET A 1 -3.88 -8.40 20.30
CA MET A 1 -4.12 -7.27 19.37
C MET A 1 -2.84 -7.05 18.61
N SER A 2 -2.89 -6.88 17.29
CA SER A 2 -1.70 -6.54 16.52
C SER A 2 -1.18 -5.16 16.92
N THR A 3 0.13 -4.96 16.89
CA THR A 3 0.72 -3.63 17.11
C THR A 3 0.51 -2.74 15.90
N SER A 4 0.67 -1.42 16.07
CA SER A 4 0.61 -0.46 14.97
C SER A 4 1.65 -0.78 13.89
N LYS A 5 2.85 -1.19 14.31
CA LYS A 5 3.91 -1.71 13.43
C LYS A 5 3.47 -2.95 12.66
N GLU A 6 3.01 -4.00 13.34
CA GLU A 6 2.59 -5.24 12.69
C GLU A 6 1.52 -4.99 11.63
N SER A 7 0.56 -4.11 11.95
CA SER A 7 -0.50 -3.71 11.03
C SER A 7 0.08 -2.97 9.82
N THR A 8 0.97 -1.99 10.05
CA THR A 8 1.67 -1.26 8.98
C THR A 8 2.44 -2.20 8.05
N VAL A 9 3.23 -3.12 8.63
CA VAL A 9 4.01 -4.12 7.91
C VAL A 9 3.10 -5.03 7.09
N TYR A 10 2.02 -5.54 7.69
CA TYR A 10 1.08 -6.43 7.04
C TYR A 10 0.41 -5.76 5.83
N PHE A 11 -0.07 -4.52 5.98
CA PHE A 11 -0.67 -3.78 4.89
C PHE A 11 0.31 -3.48 3.76
N LEU A 12 1.51 -2.97 4.08
CA LEU A 12 2.50 -2.66 3.08
C LEU A 12 2.97 -3.91 2.34
N THR A 13 3.13 -5.03 3.05
CA THR A 13 3.45 -6.32 2.44
C THR A 13 2.39 -6.71 1.42
N GLN A 14 1.11 -6.68 1.80
CA GLN A 14 -0.01 -7.03 0.90
C GLN A 14 -0.10 -6.09 -0.29
N ALA A 15 -0.06 -4.78 -0.05
CA ALA A 15 -0.23 -3.78 -1.10
C ALA A 15 0.94 -3.77 -2.09
N CYS A 16 2.18 -3.81 -1.60
CA CYS A 16 3.37 -3.83 -2.45
C CYS A 16 3.50 -5.16 -3.20
N CYS A 17 3.22 -6.30 -2.55
CA CYS A 17 3.21 -7.59 -3.21
C CYS A 17 2.16 -7.63 -4.32
N GLY A 18 0.92 -7.20 -4.04
CA GLY A 18 -0.13 -7.12 -5.05
C GLY A 18 0.24 -6.24 -6.25
N THR A 19 0.93 -5.12 -6.01
CA THR A 19 1.44 -4.21 -7.05
C THR A 19 2.48 -4.90 -7.93
N ILE A 20 3.49 -5.54 -7.32
CA ILE A 20 4.56 -6.27 -8.03
C ILE A 20 3.97 -7.43 -8.84
N MET A 21 3.09 -8.22 -8.22
CA MET A 21 2.47 -9.38 -8.87
C MET A 21 1.53 -8.99 -10.01
N ALA A 22 0.81 -7.87 -9.89
CA ALA A 22 -0.01 -7.34 -10.97
C ALA A 22 0.85 -6.98 -12.18
N LEU A 23 1.96 -6.27 -11.96
CA LEU A 23 2.88 -5.88 -13.04
C LEU A 23 3.59 -7.09 -13.66
N PHE A 24 4.03 -8.05 -12.83
CA PHE A 24 4.60 -9.32 -13.28
C PHE A 24 3.63 -10.09 -14.20
N ARG A 25 2.36 -10.20 -13.80
CA ARG A 25 1.32 -10.89 -14.58
C ARG A 25 1.03 -10.21 -15.92
N MET A 26 1.21 -8.89 -16.02
CA MET A 26 1.00 -8.17 -17.26
C MET A 26 2.04 -8.49 -18.34
N GLY A 27 3.22 -9.02 -17.97
CA GLY A 27 4.26 -9.49 -18.89
C GLY A 27 4.92 -8.40 -19.77
N ILE A 28 4.42 -7.17 -19.70
CA ILE A 28 4.93 -6.00 -20.43
C ILE A 28 5.46 -5.03 -19.38
N VAL A 29 6.76 -5.11 -19.17
CA VAL A 29 7.46 -4.26 -18.23
C VAL A 29 8.58 -3.59 -19.00
N ASP A 30 8.51 -2.28 -19.11
CA ASP A 30 9.67 -1.51 -19.56
C ASP A 30 10.65 -1.51 -18.38
N PRO A 31 11.83 -2.15 -18.49
CA PRO A 31 12.77 -2.23 -17.38
C PRO A 31 13.26 -0.86 -16.91
N GLU A 32 13.25 0.16 -17.79
CA GLU A 32 13.68 1.51 -17.47
C GLU A 32 12.62 2.29 -16.68
N LEU A 33 11.34 1.88 -16.78
CA LEU A 33 10.21 2.52 -16.11
C LEU A 33 9.58 1.64 -15.02
N TYR A 34 10.22 0.52 -14.67
CA TYR A 34 9.60 -0.50 -13.80
C TYR A 34 9.15 0.08 -12.46
N LYS A 35 10.04 0.82 -11.79
CA LYS A 35 9.70 1.46 -10.52
C LYS A 35 8.58 2.48 -10.68
N ASP A 36 8.62 3.30 -11.71
CA ASP A 36 7.58 4.30 -11.98
C ASP A 36 6.22 3.63 -12.23
N GLN A 37 6.20 2.52 -12.96
CA GLN A 37 5.00 1.71 -13.14
C GLN A 37 4.48 1.21 -11.79
N LEU A 38 5.34 0.61 -10.94
CA LEU A 38 4.95 0.17 -9.60
C LEU A 38 4.40 1.31 -8.75
N VAL A 39 5.03 2.49 -8.79
CA VAL A 39 4.56 3.69 -8.08
C VAL A 39 3.15 4.06 -8.56
N VAL A 40 2.90 4.09 -9.88
CA VAL A 40 1.57 4.39 -10.44
C VAL A 40 0.51 3.38 -9.97
N PHE A 41 0.82 2.08 -10.00
CA PHE A 41 -0.10 1.04 -9.54
C PHE A 41 -0.38 1.16 -8.03
N PHE A 42 0.64 1.43 -7.23
CA PHE A 42 0.51 1.59 -5.79
C PHE A 42 -0.27 2.86 -5.42
N THR A 43 -0.05 3.96 -6.15
CA THR A 43 -0.84 5.19 -5.99
C THR A 43 -2.33 4.94 -6.21
N ARG A 44 -2.69 4.21 -7.27
CA ARG A 44 -4.09 3.85 -7.54
C ARG A 44 -4.67 2.96 -6.44
N TYR A 45 -3.88 2.01 -5.95
CA TYR A 45 -4.28 1.17 -4.82
C TYR A 45 -4.58 2.01 -3.57
N LEU A 46 -3.68 2.92 -3.19
CA LEU A 46 -3.86 3.79 -2.03
C LEU A 46 -5.03 4.76 -2.20
N ASN A 47 -5.27 5.31 -3.39
CA ASN A 47 -6.45 6.15 -3.66
C ASN A 47 -7.75 5.37 -3.46
N ASN A 48 -7.81 4.11 -3.90
CA ASN A 48 -8.97 3.25 -3.63
C ASN A 48 -9.13 3.02 -2.13
N CYS A 49 -8.05 2.70 -1.41
CA CYS A 49 -8.10 2.56 0.05
C CYS A 49 -8.55 3.84 0.75
N TRP A 50 -8.12 5.01 0.29
CA TRP A 50 -8.56 6.31 0.82
C TRP A 50 -10.09 6.46 0.69
N ILE A 51 -10.63 6.21 -0.51
CA ILE A 51 -12.08 6.27 -0.73
C ILE A 51 -12.83 5.26 0.13
N SER A 52 -12.32 4.02 0.24
CA SER A 52 -12.95 3.00 1.08
C SER A 52 -12.90 3.35 2.56
N LEU A 53 -11.83 4.02 3.03
CA LEU A 53 -11.74 4.49 4.41
C LEU A 53 -12.77 5.59 4.69
N LEU A 54 -12.92 6.55 3.77
CA LEU A 54 -13.94 7.60 3.88
C LEU A 54 -15.35 7.01 3.94
N ARG A 55 -15.66 6.06 3.04
CA ARG A 55 -16.95 5.35 3.00
C ARG A 55 -17.18 4.42 4.18
N GLY A 56 -16.11 3.84 4.70
CA GLY A 56 -16.18 2.75 5.69
C GLY A 56 -16.73 1.45 5.12
N ASP A 57 -16.57 1.20 3.81
CA ASP A 57 -17.18 0.05 3.10
C ASP A 57 -16.20 -1.12 2.85
N ASP A 58 -14.91 -0.95 3.13
CA ASP A 58 -13.91 -2.02 3.09
C ASP A 58 -13.43 -2.37 4.50
N ASN A 59 -13.85 -3.54 4.98
CA ASN A 59 -13.51 -4.04 6.31
C ASN A 59 -12.00 -4.21 6.51
N PHE A 60 -11.26 -4.62 5.47
CA PHE A 60 -9.82 -4.77 5.57
C PHE A 60 -9.17 -3.40 5.79
N VAL A 61 -9.50 -2.40 4.97
CA VAL A 61 -8.94 -1.04 5.10
C VAL A 61 -9.29 -0.40 6.43
N VAL A 62 -10.55 -0.48 6.85
CA VAL A 62 -11.03 0.12 8.10
C VAL A 62 -10.38 -0.53 9.32
N SER A 63 -10.31 -1.87 9.35
CA SER A 63 -9.67 -2.58 10.47
C SER A 63 -8.16 -2.31 10.53
N MET A 64 -7.49 -2.24 9.38
CA MET A 64 -6.08 -1.88 9.29
C MET A 64 -5.80 -0.49 9.85
N TYR A 65 -6.58 0.50 9.42
CA TYR A 65 -6.44 1.88 9.90
C TYR A 65 -6.66 1.98 11.41
N THR A 66 -7.68 1.29 11.91
CA THR A 66 -7.98 1.21 13.35
C THR A 66 -6.82 0.58 14.12
N ALA A 67 -6.19 -0.46 13.58
CA ALA A 67 -5.06 -1.15 14.22
C ALA A 67 -3.74 -0.36 14.18
N ILE A 68 -3.53 0.50 13.16
CA ILE A 68 -2.45 1.49 13.16
C ILE A 68 -2.61 2.47 14.33
N ASN A 69 -3.84 2.76 14.74
CA ASN A 69 -4.17 3.61 15.87
C ASN A 69 -3.57 5.03 15.75
N HIS A 70 -3.65 5.61 14.56
CA HIS A 70 -3.28 6.99 14.28
C HIS A 70 -4.46 7.69 13.60
N ASP A 71 -5.07 8.67 14.26
CA ASP A 71 -6.35 9.26 13.83
C ASP A 71 -6.23 10.23 12.64
N HIS A 72 -5.03 10.40 12.08
CA HIS A 72 -4.75 11.34 11.02
C HIS A 72 -4.52 10.62 9.68
N PRO A 73 -5.56 10.40 8.86
CA PRO A 73 -5.45 9.49 7.71
C PRO A 73 -4.53 10.06 6.64
N ASN A 74 -4.50 11.38 6.48
CA ASN A 74 -3.58 12.04 5.58
C ASN A 74 -2.11 11.70 5.89
N CYS A 75 -1.73 11.72 7.18
CA CYS A 75 -0.40 11.31 7.62
C CYS A 75 -0.15 9.83 7.31
N VAL A 76 -1.11 8.96 7.68
CA VAL A 76 -1.01 7.51 7.45
C VAL A 76 -0.78 7.19 5.98
N PHE A 77 -1.60 7.71 5.07
CA PHE A 77 -1.48 7.44 3.64
C PHE A 77 -0.16 7.95 3.06
N LYS A 78 0.29 9.15 3.42
CA LYS A 78 1.59 9.70 2.97
C LYS A 78 2.76 8.83 3.44
N LYS A 79 2.73 8.36 4.68
CA LYS A 79 3.77 7.50 5.25
C LYS A 79 3.76 6.10 4.62
N LEU A 80 2.59 5.52 4.38
CA LEU A 80 2.44 4.27 3.65
C LEU A 80 2.97 4.40 2.21
N PHE A 81 2.69 5.52 1.55
CA PHE A 81 3.22 5.81 0.22
C PHE A 81 4.76 5.89 0.23
N GLU A 82 5.32 6.68 1.14
CA GLU A 82 6.78 6.81 1.32
C GLU A 82 7.46 5.45 1.55
N LEU A 83 6.95 4.66 2.49
CA LEU A 83 7.52 3.34 2.80
C LEU A 83 7.39 2.36 1.63
N GLY A 84 6.21 2.29 1.00
CA GLY A 84 5.94 1.35 -0.09
C GLY A 84 6.79 1.66 -1.33
N THR A 85 6.88 2.93 -1.71
CA THR A 85 7.71 3.36 -2.86
C THR A 85 9.20 3.13 -2.64
N HIS A 86 9.67 3.24 -1.39
CA HIS A 86 11.05 2.91 -1.03
C HIS A 86 11.35 1.40 -1.08
N ALA A 87 10.33 0.54 -0.94
CA ALA A 87 10.47 -0.91 -1.03
C ALA A 87 10.47 -1.43 -2.48
N PHE A 88 9.99 -0.65 -3.44
CA PHE A 88 9.92 -1.12 -4.83
C PHE A 88 11.30 -1.24 -5.47
N PRO A 89 11.57 -2.37 -6.17
CA PRO A 89 12.83 -2.53 -6.86
C PRO A 89 12.90 -1.64 -8.10
N GLU A 90 14.11 -1.23 -8.47
CA GLU A 90 14.37 -0.42 -9.67
C GLU A 90 14.15 -1.21 -10.96
N GLN A 91 14.28 -2.53 -10.91
CA GLN A 91 14.16 -3.43 -12.05
C GLN A 91 13.33 -4.67 -11.68
N PRO A 92 12.75 -5.39 -12.67
CA PRO A 92 12.04 -6.62 -12.41
C PRO A 92 12.91 -7.61 -11.62
N PRO A 93 12.44 -8.13 -10.47
CA PRO A 93 13.20 -9.09 -9.67
C PRO A 93 13.57 -10.32 -10.50
N LEU A 94 14.86 -10.68 -10.52
CA LEU A 94 15.34 -11.84 -11.27
C LEU A 94 14.75 -13.14 -10.71
N GLU A 95 14.43 -13.16 -9.42
CA GLU A 95 13.78 -14.27 -8.71
C GLU A 95 12.43 -14.61 -9.34
N LEU A 96 11.75 -13.64 -9.94
CA LEU A 96 10.47 -13.87 -10.61
C LEU A 96 10.60 -14.55 -11.97
N THR A 97 11.76 -14.48 -12.61
CA THR A 97 11.98 -15.05 -13.96
C THR A 97 11.88 -16.58 -14.02
N LYS A 98 11.97 -17.26 -12.87
CA LYS A 98 11.80 -18.72 -12.76
C LYS A 98 10.33 -19.16 -12.73
N TYR A 99 9.40 -18.22 -12.64
CA TYR A 99 7.96 -18.47 -12.58
C TYR A 99 7.26 -18.10 -13.88
N ALA A 100 6.30 -18.92 -14.29
CA ALA A 100 5.40 -18.63 -15.40
C ALA A 100 4.20 -17.80 -14.89
N PRO A 101 3.99 -16.56 -15.38
CA PRO A 101 2.92 -15.68 -14.90
C PRO A 101 1.49 -16.13 -15.28
N ASP A 102 1.37 -17.04 -16.24
CA ASP A 102 0.12 -17.64 -16.73
C ASP A 102 -0.25 -18.96 -16.02
N ASP A 103 0.67 -19.53 -15.23
CA ASP A 103 0.46 -20.70 -14.39
C ASP A 103 0.02 -20.28 -12.98
N PRO A 104 -1.20 -20.64 -12.52
CA PRO A 104 -1.70 -20.22 -11.21
C PRO A 104 -0.87 -20.73 -10.02
N GLU A 105 -0.29 -21.92 -10.09
CA GLU A 105 0.51 -22.49 -9.00
C GLU A 105 1.84 -21.76 -8.89
N GLN A 106 2.47 -21.48 -10.03
CA GLN A 106 3.71 -20.71 -10.08
C GLN A 106 3.49 -19.24 -9.70
N LEU A 107 2.36 -18.66 -10.08
CA LEU A 107 1.99 -17.29 -9.68
C LEU A 107 1.80 -17.18 -8.17
N GLU A 108 1.17 -18.17 -7.54
CA GLU A 108 1.03 -18.21 -6.07
C GLU A 108 2.38 -18.41 -5.39
N ALA A 109 3.25 -19.29 -5.91
CA ALA A 109 4.61 -19.46 -5.39
C ALA A 109 5.42 -18.16 -5.47
N ALA A 110 5.35 -17.45 -6.59
CA ALA A 110 5.95 -16.14 -6.77
C ALA A 110 5.41 -15.10 -5.78
N ARG A 111 4.09 -15.07 -5.57
CA ARG A 111 3.43 -14.18 -4.61
C ARG A 111 3.93 -14.42 -3.19
N VAL A 112 4.08 -15.69 -2.78
CA VAL A 112 4.59 -16.06 -1.46
C VAL A 112 6.03 -15.57 -1.29
N GLU A 113 6.92 -15.85 -2.26
CA GLU A 113 8.33 -15.42 -2.19
C GLU A 113 8.46 -13.89 -2.10
N VAL A 114 7.76 -13.14 -2.95
CA VAL A 114 7.74 -11.67 -2.89
C VAL A 114 7.17 -11.17 -1.57
N SER A 115 6.09 -11.80 -1.07
CA SER A 115 5.47 -11.44 0.20
C SER A 115 6.43 -11.65 1.38
N GLU A 116 7.20 -12.73 1.40
CA GLU A 116 8.16 -13.01 2.48
C GLU A 116 9.31 -11.98 2.47
N LEU A 117 9.85 -11.67 1.29
CA LEU A 117 10.90 -10.66 1.14
C LEU A 117 10.44 -9.26 1.59
N LEU A 118 9.24 -8.85 1.18
CA LEU A 118 8.66 -7.57 1.59
C LEU A 118 8.35 -7.54 3.09
N ASN A 119 7.82 -8.64 3.64
CA ASN A 119 7.53 -8.71 5.08
C ASN A 119 8.80 -8.53 5.91
N LEU A 120 9.89 -9.19 5.52
CA LEU A 120 11.20 -9.03 6.16
C LEU A 120 11.68 -7.57 6.05
N PHE A 121 11.67 -7.01 4.84
CA PHE A 121 12.09 -5.63 4.58
C PHE A 121 11.34 -4.62 5.45
N PHE A 122 10.00 -4.70 5.48
CA PHE A 122 9.19 -3.77 6.26
C PHE A 122 9.34 -4.00 7.77
N SER A 123 9.49 -5.24 8.22
CA SER A 123 9.69 -5.56 9.64
C SER A 123 10.99 -4.97 10.19
N GLU A 124 12.07 -5.01 9.39
CA GLU A 124 13.37 -4.44 9.75
C GLU A 124 13.38 -2.92 9.69
N ARG A 125 12.68 -2.32 8.72
CA ARG A 125 12.72 -0.86 8.48
C ARG A 125 11.64 -0.06 9.20
N THR A 126 10.58 -0.69 9.69
CA THR A 126 9.52 0.00 10.43
C THR A 126 9.84 -0.04 11.93
N PRO A 127 10.22 1.08 12.57
CA PRO A 127 10.48 1.11 14.01
C PRO A 127 9.18 0.99 14.81
N ASP A 128 9.27 0.49 16.05
CA ASP A 128 8.07 0.25 16.88
C ASP A 128 7.34 1.55 17.26
N ASN A 129 8.07 2.67 17.29
CA ASN A 129 7.54 4.00 17.60
C ASN A 129 7.24 4.84 16.35
N TYR A 130 7.10 4.23 15.17
CA TYR A 130 6.94 4.95 13.89
C TYR A 130 5.81 6.00 13.91
N TRP A 131 4.70 5.67 14.57
CA TRP A 131 3.51 6.53 14.68
C TRP A 131 3.51 7.46 15.91
N ASN A 132 4.60 7.47 16.71
CA ASN A 132 4.70 8.32 17.90
C ASN A 132 5.18 9.73 17.52
N HIS A 133 4.33 10.47 16.82
CA HIS A 133 4.57 11.87 16.47
C HIS A 133 3.24 12.64 16.42
N SER A 134 3.32 13.96 16.55
CA SER A 134 2.17 14.86 16.39
C SER A 134 1.98 15.24 14.92
N CYS A 135 0.73 15.32 14.48
CA CYS A 135 0.36 15.76 13.13
C CYS A 135 -0.64 16.91 13.20
N ASP A 136 -0.45 17.94 12.38
CA ASP A 136 -1.39 19.05 12.20
C ASP A 136 -2.33 18.81 11.01
N THR A 137 -2.86 17.58 10.91
CA THR A 137 -3.80 17.20 9.84
C THR A 137 -5.16 16.85 10.43
N LEU A 138 -6.19 16.84 9.59
CA LEU A 138 -7.54 16.48 10.00
C LEU A 138 -7.60 15.05 10.57
N SER A 139 -8.50 14.85 11.51
CA SER A 139 -8.94 13.54 11.99
C SER A 139 -9.76 12.81 10.92
N LEU A 140 -9.96 11.50 11.05
CA LEU A 140 -10.81 10.75 10.14
C LEU A 140 -12.27 11.26 10.14
N GLU A 141 -12.78 11.69 11.30
CA GLU A 141 -14.14 12.23 11.40
C GLU A 141 -14.27 13.56 10.65
N GLU A 142 -13.28 14.45 10.77
CA GLU A 142 -13.25 15.72 10.05
C GLU A 142 -13.15 15.52 8.54
N GLU A 143 -12.29 14.60 8.07
CA GLU A 143 -12.17 14.24 6.65
C GLU A 143 -13.51 13.71 6.09
N ARG A 144 -14.19 12.83 6.85
CA ARG A 144 -15.52 12.32 6.46
C ARG A 144 -16.58 13.41 6.43
N ALA A 145 -16.54 14.35 7.36
CA ALA A 145 -17.47 15.48 7.40
C ALA A 145 -17.30 16.38 6.16
N ILE A 146 -16.06 16.73 5.81
CA ILE A 146 -15.75 17.51 4.59
C ILE A 146 -16.15 16.73 3.33
N TRP A 147 -15.81 15.45 3.26
CA TRP A 147 -16.16 14.59 2.13
C TRP A 147 -17.68 14.53 1.91
N THR A 148 -18.46 14.43 2.99
CA THR A 148 -19.93 14.45 2.94
C THR A 148 -20.46 15.81 2.49
N GLN A 149 -19.90 16.91 3.01
CA GLN A 149 -20.25 18.28 2.58
C GLN A 149 -19.99 18.51 1.10
N ASN A 150 -18.95 17.88 0.54
CA ASN A 150 -18.59 17.95 -0.88
C ASN A 150 -19.40 16.98 -1.77
N GLY A 151 -20.41 16.29 -1.22
CA GLY A 151 -21.30 15.40 -1.97
C GLY A 151 -20.70 14.01 -2.22
N CYS A 152 -19.80 13.55 -1.35
CA CYS A 152 -19.22 12.21 -1.38
C CYS A 152 -18.48 11.86 -2.69
N LYS A 153 -17.82 12.86 -3.30
CA LYS A 153 -17.08 12.67 -4.55
C LYS A 153 -15.89 11.73 -4.38
N SER A 154 -15.60 10.95 -5.40
CA SER A 154 -14.41 10.10 -5.46
C SER A 154 -13.22 10.90 -5.98
N GLU A 155 -12.66 11.75 -5.12
CA GLU A 155 -11.45 12.51 -5.42
C GLU A 155 -10.21 11.71 -5.03
N ASP A 156 -9.23 11.66 -5.93
CA ASP A 156 -7.94 11.01 -5.69
C ASP A 156 -7.17 11.75 -4.58
N PHE A 157 -6.66 10.99 -3.61
CA PHE A 157 -5.79 11.55 -2.57
C PHE A 157 -4.42 11.95 -3.12
N PHE A 158 -3.84 11.06 -3.94
CA PHE A 158 -2.61 11.28 -4.67
C PHE A 158 -2.93 11.60 -6.13
N VAL A 159 -2.53 12.78 -6.59
CA VAL A 159 -2.65 13.19 -8.00
C VAL A 159 -1.32 12.94 -8.69
N LEU A 160 -1.32 12.08 -9.70
CA LEU A 160 -0.17 11.85 -10.57
C LEU A 160 -0.15 12.96 -11.64
N SER A 161 0.96 13.69 -11.76
CA SER A 161 1.17 14.79 -12.72
C SER A 161 2.06 14.39 -13.88
#